data_AF-A0A1S8BK67-F1
#
_entry.id   AF-A0A1S8BK67-F1
#
_cell.length_a   1.000
_cell.length_b   1.000
_cell.length_c   1.000
_cell.angle_alpha   90.00
_cell.angle_beta   90.00
_cell.angle_gamma   90.00
#
_symmetry.space_group_name_H-M   'P 1'
#
loop_
_entity.id
_entity.type
_entity.pdbx_description
1 polymer ?
#
loop_
_entity_poly.entity_id
_entity_poly.type
_entity_poly.pdbx_seq_one_letter_code
_entity_poly.pdbx_strand_id
1 'polypeptide(L)'
;MGWLNPKHDQLPTSTQDGADPTPTKEPSFRPEANHIEPIDEPDLKPRPSTQPFPFADAATPNAQLPFIPASKVAAESSSTNNNNNNDAKEGKPQGTTPPTARRLLIVIDAIVYDCTDFARSQHPGGSAVIESLAGSDCSWQFWRFHSAQHLRDVGRGLRVGRTAGVRNRFGEERAKYVGLGGLDSGQDW
;
A
#
# COMPACT_ATOMS: atom_id res chain seq x y z
N MET A 1 5.35 57.82 22.03
CA MET A 1 3.91 58.14 21.93
C MET A 1 3.17 57.11 22.78
N GLY A 2 2.81 57.50 24.00
CA GLY A 2 1.89 56.74 24.85
C GLY A 2 0.44 57.12 24.55
N TRP A 3 -0.43 57.00 25.56
CA TRP A 3 -1.88 57.26 25.58
C TRP A 3 -2.73 56.08 25.07
N LEU A 4 -3.80 55.61 25.73
CA LEU A 4 -4.27 55.64 27.12
C LEU A 4 -5.48 54.67 27.14
N ASN A 5 -5.61 53.89 28.21
CA ASN A 5 -6.67 52.91 28.48
C ASN A 5 -7.95 53.62 29.02
N PRO A 6 -8.96 52.92 29.57
CA PRO A 6 -9.96 51.97 29.05
C PRO A 6 -11.40 52.49 29.38
N LYS A 7 -12.49 51.69 29.27
CA LYS A 7 -13.56 51.57 30.31
C LYS A 7 -14.56 50.43 30.02
N HIS A 8 -14.73 49.59 31.06
CA HIS A 8 -15.97 49.01 31.62
C HIS A 8 -16.79 47.99 30.79
N ASP A 9 -17.39 46.94 31.35
CA ASP A 9 -17.65 46.63 32.77
C ASP A 9 -17.87 45.12 32.99
N GLN A 10 -17.72 44.69 34.24
CA GLN A 10 -17.81 43.30 34.71
C GLN A 10 -19.25 42.88 35.12
N LEU A 11 -19.39 41.56 35.31
CA LEU A 11 -20.50 40.73 35.87
C LEU A 11 -21.04 41.24 37.23
N PRO A 12 -22.20 40.75 37.78
CA PRO A 12 -22.17 39.55 38.65
C PRO A 12 -23.47 38.70 38.84
N THR A 13 -23.26 37.38 39.08
CA THR A 13 -23.74 36.46 40.15
C THR A 13 -25.19 36.36 40.70
N SER A 14 -25.65 35.09 40.82
CA SER A 14 -26.24 34.36 41.99
C SER A 14 -27.66 34.56 42.56
N THR A 15 -28.36 33.41 42.73
CA THR A 15 -29.10 32.94 43.96
C THR A 15 -30.49 33.60 44.23
N GLN A 16 -31.63 32.98 44.59
CA GLN A 16 -32.06 31.69 45.18
C GLN A 16 -33.61 31.55 45.11
N ASP A 17 -34.10 30.31 45.33
CA ASP A 17 -35.34 29.88 46.00
C ASP A 17 -36.76 30.32 45.54
N GLY A 18 -37.65 29.34 45.38
CA GLY A 18 -39.10 29.58 45.36
C GLY A 18 -39.99 28.43 44.87
N ALA A 19 -40.33 27.51 45.76
CA ALA A 19 -41.60 26.79 45.93
C ALA A 19 -42.40 26.19 44.73
N ASP A 20 -42.59 24.87 44.80
CA ASP A 20 -43.73 24.09 44.27
C ASP A 20 -45.05 24.58 44.94
N PRO A 21 -46.23 24.56 44.25
CA PRO A 21 -47.00 23.31 44.15
C PRO A 21 -47.72 23.08 42.79
N THR A 22 -47.72 21.82 42.34
CA THR A 22 -48.76 21.15 41.50
C THR A 22 -50.23 21.51 41.87
N PRO A 23 -51.30 21.25 41.06
CA PRO A 23 -51.44 20.23 40.00
C PRO A 23 -52.32 20.54 38.74
N THR A 24 -52.31 19.58 37.80
CA THR A 24 -53.39 19.16 36.86
C THR A 24 -53.40 19.73 35.43
N LYS A 25 -52.95 18.92 34.45
CA LYS A 25 -53.81 18.37 33.36
C LYS A 25 -53.06 17.30 32.52
N GLU A 26 -53.55 16.07 32.54
CA GLU A 26 -53.23 14.99 31.57
C GLU A 26 -53.94 15.23 30.20
N PRO A 27 -53.84 14.37 29.16
CA PRO A 27 -52.92 13.24 28.88
C PRO A 27 -52.28 13.29 27.46
N SER A 28 -51.49 12.25 27.14
CA SER A 28 -51.19 11.71 25.80
C SER A 28 -50.09 12.45 25.00
N PHE A 29 -49.11 11.83 24.35
CA PHE A 29 -48.93 10.50 23.79
C PHE A 29 -47.47 10.07 24.01
N ARG A 30 -47.21 8.83 24.42
CA ARG A 30 -45.90 8.21 24.22
C ARG A 30 -45.91 7.57 22.82
N PRO A 31 -45.08 8.00 21.85
CA PRO A 31 -44.71 7.08 20.81
C PRO A 31 -43.74 6.08 21.42
N GLU A 32 -44.20 4.85 21.60
CA GLU A 32 -43.35 3.72 21.94
C GLU A 32 -42.20 3.67 20.93
N ALA A 33 -40.97 3.66 21.44
CA ALA A 33 -39.80 3.46 20.60
C ALA A 33 -39.92 2.05 20.01
N ASN A 34 -40.35 1.97 18.75
CA ASN A 34 -40.35 0.73 17.99
C ASN A 34 -38.93 0.17 18.00
N HIS A 35 -38.80 -0.95 18.70
CA HIS A 35 -37.65 -1.84 18.68
C HIS A 35 -37.34 -2.16 17.20
N ILE A 36 -36.26 -1.60 16.67
CA ILE A 36 -35.70 -2.02 15.39
C ILE A 36 -35.03 -3.35 15.66
N GLU A 37 -35.66 -4.43 15.20
CA GLU A 37 -35.03 -5.74 15.17
C GLU A 37 -33.72 -5.65 14.37
N PRO A 38 -32.61 -6.26 14.84
CA PRO A 38 -31.45 -6.45 14.00
C PRO A 38 -31.86 -7.31 12.81
N ILE A 39 -31.76 -6.75 11.61
CA ILE A 39 -31.86 -7.53 10.38
C ILE A 39 -30.69 -8.50 10.45
N ASP A 40 -30.99 -9.79 10.67
CA ASP A 40 -30.05 -10.87 10.47
C ASP A 40 -29.66 -10.84 8.99
N GLU A 41 -28.52 -10.20 8.70
CA GLU A 41 -27.87 -10.32 7.40
C GLU A 41 -27.55 -11.81 7.19
N PRO A 42 -28.10 -12.47 6.16
CA PRO A 42 -27.82 -13.87 5.92
C PRO A 42 -26.34 -13.97 5.53
N ASP A 43 -25.53 -14.50 6.46
CA ASP A 43 -24.15 -15.00 6.31
C ASP A 43 -23.59 -14.79 4.90
N LEU A 44 -23.22 -13.54 4.60
CA LEU A 44 -22.49 -13.22 3.40
C LEU A 44 -21.09 -13.75 3.66
N LYS A 45 -20.88 -15.02 3.28
CA LYS A 45 -19.55 -15.62 3.15
C LYS A 45 -18.60 -14.53 2.64
N PRO A 46 -17.49 -14.23 3.33
CA PRO A 46 -16.61 -13.15 2.92
C PRO A 46 -16.25 -13.38 1.47
N ARG A 47 -16.76 -12.49 0.61
CA ARG A 47 -16.53 -12.51 -0.83
C ARG A 47 -15.01 -12.59 -0.98
N PRO A 48 -14.44 -13.65 -1.59
CA PRO A 48 -13.00 -13.71 -1.78
C PRO A 48 -12.63 -12.46 -2.57
N SER A 49 -11.83 -11.59 -1.94
CA SER A 49 -11.40 -10.35 -2.56
C SER A 49 -10.73 -10.74 -3.88
N THR A 50 -11.40 -10.42 -4.99
CA THR A 50 -10.95 -10.78 -6.35
C THR A 50 -9.83 -9.82 -6.78
N GLN A 51 -8.91 -9.51 -5.87
CA GLN A 51 -7.70 -8.79 -6.22
C GLN A 51 -6.72 -9.82 -6.76
N PRO A 52 -6.17 -9.66 -7.98
CA PRO A 52 -5.29 -10.64 -8.61
C PRO A 52 -4.08 -11.04 -7.77
N PHE A 53 -3.67 -10.19 -6.81
CA PHE A 53 -2.55 -10.42 -5.88
C PHE A 53 -2.85 -9.71 -4.54
N PRO A 54 -3.43 -10.40 -3.53
CA PRO A 54 -3.62 -9.81 -2.22
C PRO A 54 -2.27 -9.66 -1.51
N PHE A 55 -2.11 -8.58 -0.73
CA PHE A 55 -0.98 -8.45 0.19
C PHE A 55 -1.04 -9.55 1.25
N ALA A 56 0.10 -10.18 1.52
CA ALA A 56 0.23 -11.18 2.55
C ALA A 56 0.39 -10.54 3.93
N ASP A 57 -0.10 -11.23 4.96
CA ASP A 57 0.07 -10.78 6.35
C ASP A 57 1.56 -10.70 6.73
N ALA A 58 1.94 -9.66 7.47
CA ALA A 58 3.33 -9.40 7.86
C ALA A 58 3.95 -10.56 8.69
N ALA A 59 3.14 -11.32 9.43
CA ALA A 59 3.58 -12.48 10.20
C ALA A 59 3.76 -13.73 9.33
N THR A 60 3.15 -13.80 8.15
CA THR A 60 3.26 -14.97 7.26
C THR A 60 4.71 -15.19 6.83
N PRO A 61 5.28 -16.39 7.05
CA PRO A 61 6.62 -16.71 6.58
C PRO A 61 6.65 -16.83 5.04
N ASN A 62 7.78 -16.48 4.43
CA ASN A 62 7.94 -16.46 2.97
C ASN A 62 7.61 -17.82 2.30
N ALA A 63 7.89 -18.93 3.00
CA ALA A 63 7.59 -20.28 2.52
C ALA A 63 6.09 -20.59 2.41
N GLN A 64 5.22 -19.82 3.08
CA GLN A 64 3.76 -19.99 3.02
C GLN A 64 3.09 -19.03 2.02
N LEU A 65 3.86 -18.15 1.37
CA LEU A 65 3.33 -17.24 0.36
C LEU A 65 2.84 -18.00 -0.88
N PRO A 66 1.75 -17.52 -1.53
CA PRO A 66 1.23 -18.15 -2.74
C PRO A 66 2.25 -18.09 -3.88
N PHE A 67 2.32 -19.15 -4.69
CA PHE A 67 3.21 -19.16 -5.85
C PHE A 67 2.59 -18.39 -7.03
N ILE A 68 3.35 -17.43 -7.57
CA ILE A 68 3.00 -16.63 -8.73
C ILE A 68 3.99 -16.97 -9.85
N PRO A 69 3.53 -17.47 -11.00
CA PRO A 69 4.43 -17.79 -12.11
C PRO A 69 5.05 -16.52 -12.71
N ALA A 70 6.30 -16.61 -13.18
CA ALA A 70 7.03 -15.48 -13.75
C ALA A 70 6.27 -14.75 -14.88
N SER A 71 5.53 -15.51 -15.70
CA SER A 71 4.70 -14.95 -16.78
C SER A 71 3.60 -14.01 -16.25
N LYS A 72 3.00 -14.33 -15.09
CA LYS A 72 2.01 -13.46 -14.44
C LYS A 72 2.65 -12.20 -13.88
N VAL A 73 3.80 -12.32 -13.21
CA VAL A 73 4.56 -11.17 -12.67
C VAL A 73 4.88 -10.19 -13.80
N ALA A 74 5.37 -10.70 -14.94
CA ALA A 74 5.70 -9.89 -16.11
C ALA A 74 4.45 -9.25 -16.75
N ALA A 75 3.36 -10.01 -16.93
CA ALA A 75 2.14 -9.52 -17.58
C ALA A 75 1.47 -8.37 -16.83
N GLU A 76 1.43 -8.42 -15.50
CA GLU A 76 0.85 -7.35 -14.67
C GLU A 76 1.73 -6.09 -14.64
N SER A 77 3.03 -6.28 -14.86
CA SER A 77 4.03 -5.21 -14.84
C SER A 77 4.26 -4.56 -16.20
N SER A 78 3.90 -5.24 -17.29
CA SER A 78 3.95 -4.69 -18.63
C SER A 78 2.78 -3.73 -18.82
N SER A 79 3.08 -2.44 -19.00
CA SER A 79 2.13 -1.52 -19.62
C SER A 79 1.89 -1.98 -21.05
N THR A 80 0.81 -2.74 -21.26
CA THR A 80 0.30 -3.00 -22.60
C THR A 80 -0.17 -1.67 -23.18
N ASN A 81 0.73 -0.91 -23.80
CA ASN A 81 0.35 0.14 -24.73
C ASN A 81 0.06 -0.53 -26.08
N ASN A 82 -1.05 -1.27 -26.15
CA ASN A 82 -1.58 -1.75 -27.43
C ASN A 82 -2.30 -0.59 -28.13
N ASN A 83 -1.58 0.49 -28.46
CA ASN A 83 -2.02 1.42 -29.49
C ASN A 83 -1.69 0.81 -30.87
N ASN A 84 -2.34 -0.33 -31.08
CA ASN A 84 -2.44 -1.21 -32.23
C ASN A 84 -3.64 -1.06 -33.15
N ASN A 85 -4.65 -0.24 -32.81
CA ASN A 85 -6.03 -0.53 -33.25
C ASN A 85 -6.70 0.67 -33.93
N ASN A 86 -6.60 0.70 -35.26
CA ASN A 86 -7.60 1.28 -36.16
C ASN A 86 -8.87 0.41 -36.21
N ASP A 87 -9.47 0.06 -35.07
CA ASP A 87 -10.72 -0.70 -35.09
C ASP A 87 -11.69 -0.17 -34.02
N ALA A 88 -12.61 0.64 -34.52
CA ALA A 88 -13.77 1.12 -33.80
C ALA A 88 -14.82 0.00 -33.76
N LYS A 89 -15.23 -0.42 -32.57
CA LYS A 89 -16.66 -0.52 -32.19
C LYS A 89 -16.85 -1.04 -30.75
N GLU A 90 -17.26 -0.11 -29.90
CA GLU A 90 -18.45 -0.14 -29.05
C GLU A 90 -19.02 -1.51 -28.60
N GLY A 91 -18.99 -1.74 -27.28
CA GLY A 91 -19.67 -2.86 -26.63
C GLY A 91 -19.29 -2.97 -25.15
N LYS A 92 -19.93 -2.19 -24.29
CA LYS A 92 -19.72 -2.11 -22.84
C LYS A 92 -20.42 -3.30 -22.12
N PRO A 93 -19.72 -4.13 -21.32
CA PRO A 93 -20.33 -4.71 -20.14
C PRO A 93 -19.93 -3.89 -18.91
N GLN A 94 -20.96 -3.36 -18.23
CA GLN A 94 -20.88 -2.65 -16.97
C GLN A 94 -20.47 -3.61 -15.85
N GLY A 95 -19.16 -3.82 -15.69
CA GLY A 95 -18.51 -4.38 -14.51
C GLY A 95 -17.28 -3.52 -14.24
N THR A 96 -17.30 -2.72 -13.18
CA THR A 96 -16.31 -1.68 -12.88
C THR A 96 -14.98 -2.28 -12.42
N THR A 97 -14.22 -2.90 -13.33
CA THR A 97 -12.76 -2.97 -13.18
C THR A 97 -12.21 -1.62 -13.64
N PRO A 98 -11.55 -0.82 -12.77
CA PRO A 98 -10.81 0.35 -13.23
C PRO A 98 -9.82 -0.12 -14.32
N PRO A 99 -9.48 0.75 -15.31
CA PRO A 99 -8.43 0.43 -16.28
C PRO A 99 -7.23 -0.09 -15.49
N THR A 100 -6.80 -1.32 -15.78
CA THR A 100 -5.82 -2.05 -14.98
C THR A 100 -4.53 -1.23 -14.93
N ALA A 101 -4.42 -0.39 -13.90
CA ALA A 101 -3.27 0.48 -13.73
C ALA A 101 -2.07 -0.45 -13.61
N ARG A 102 -1.04 -0.18 -14.41
CA ARG A 102 0.19 -0.97 -14.44
C ARG A 102 0.67 -1.21 -13.00
N ARG A 103 0.78 -2.48 -12.60
CA ARG A 103 1.33 -2.83 -11.29
C ARG A 103 2.84 -2.77 -11.34
N LEU A 104 3.46 -2.31 -10.26
CA LEU A 104 4.91 -2.28 -10.12
C LEU A 104 5.34 -3.45 -9.26
N LEU A 105 5.31 -4.66 -9.85
CA LEU A 105 5.76 -5.87 -9.17
C LEU A 105 7.27 -6.03 -9.33
N ILE A 106 7.99 -6.22 -8.24
CA ILE A 106 9.43 -6.52 -8.26
C ILE A 106 9.71 -7.82 -7.52
N VAL A 107 10.84 -8.46 -7.84
CA VAL A 107 11.26 -9.71 -7.20
C VAL A 107 12.58 -9.53 -6.48
N ILE A 108 12.60 -9.90 -5.20
CA ILE A 108 13.79 -9.92 -4.34
C ILE A 108 13.85 -11.30 -3.69
N ASP A 109 14.93 -12.04 -3.90
CA ASP A 109 15.16 -13.39 -3.36
C ASP A 109 13.96 -14.34 -3.55
N ALA A 110 13.44 -14.38 -4.78
CA ALA A 110 12.26 -15.17 -5.18
C ALA A 110 10.93 -14.78 -4.50
N ILE A 111 10.86 -13.64 -3.80
CA ILE A 111 9.64 -13.09 -3.24
C ILE A 111 9.14 -11.94 -4.10
N VAL A 112 7.85 -11.93 -4.39
CA VAL A 112 7.16 -10.91 -5.19
C VAL A 112 6.63 -9.83 -4.26
N TYR A 113 6.96 -8.59 -4.56
CA TYR A 113 6.51 -7.41 -3.84
C TYR A 113 5.69 -6.52 -4.77
N ASP A 114 4.51 -6.08 -4.32
CA ASP A 114 3.74 -5.04 -5.00
C ASP A 114 4.16 -3.67 -4.45
N CYS A 115 4.93 -2.94 -5.25
CA CYS A 115 5.45 -1.62 -4.91
C CYS A 115 4.64 -0.49 -5.59
N THR A 116 3.45 -0.79 -6.10
CA THR A 116 2.66 0.14 -6.91
C THR A 116 2.36 1.47 -6.20
N ASP A 117 1.97 1.41 -4.93
CA ASP A 117 1.72 2.61 -4.11
C ASP A 117 2.99 3.09 -3.40
N PHE A 118 3.86 2.15 -2.99
CA PHE A 118 5.14 2.44 -2.34
C PHE A 118 6.04 3.33 -3.21
N ALA A 119 6.11 3.05 -4.52
CA ALA A 119 6.94 3.79 -5.46
C ALA A 119 6.54 5.28 -5.57
N ARG A 120 5.24 5.59 -5.42
CA ARG A 120 4.73 6.96 -5.64
C ARG A 120 4.93 7.87 -4.44
N SER A 121 4.84 7.31 -3.23
CA SER A 121 4.70 8.13 -2.02
C SER A 121 5.73 7.85 -0.94
N GLN A 122 6.35 6.66 -0.94
CA GLN A 122 7.11 6.18 0.21
C GLN A 122 8.57 5.83 -0.13
N HIS A 123 8.89 5.52 -1.38
CA HIS A 123 10.25 5.15 -1.78
C HIS A 123 11.19 6.36 -1.85
N PRO A 124 12.23 6.46 -0.98
CA PRO A 124 13.11 7.63 -0.95
C PRO A 124 13.94 7.82 -2.23
N GLY A 125 14.20 6.74 -2.97
CA GLY A 125 14.92 6.78 -4.26
C GLY A 125 14.05 7.21 -5.44
N GLY A 126 12.78 7.56 -5.23
CA GLY A 126 11.83 7.94 -6.26
C GLY A 126 11.18 6.76 -7.01
N SER A 127 10.09 7.02 -7.73
CA SER A 127 9.30 5.98 -8.40
C SER A 127 10.03 5.36 -9.61
N ALA A 128 10.81 6.18 -10.34
CA ALA A 128 11.46 5.80 -11.59
C ALA A 128 12.34 4.54 -11.48
N VAL A 129 13.04 4.36 -10.36
CA VAL A 129 13.88 3.18 -10.13
C VAL A 129 13.04 1.91 -10.08
N ILE A 130 11.94 1.92 -9.32
CA ILE A 130 11.02 0.78 -9.21
C ILE A 130 10.30 0.53 -10.53
N GLU A 131 9.88 1.58 -11.23
CA GLU A 131 9.24 1.48 -12.55
C GLU A 131 10.13 0.82 -13.62
N SER A 132 11.45 1.05 -13.54
CA SER A 132 12.42 0.45 -14.45
C SER A 132 12.67 -1.04 -14.19
N LEU A 133 12.48 -1.47 -12.94
CA LEU A 133 12.69 -2.85 -12.47
C LEU A 133 11.40 -3.68 -12.46
N ALA A 134 10.24 -3.05 -12.69
CA ALA A 134 8.96 -3.72 -12.70
C ALA A 134 8.95 -4.94 -13.65
N GLY A 135 8.44 -6.06 -13.12
CA GLY A 135 8.38 -7.36 -13.78
C GLY A 135 9.69 -8.14 -13.80
N SER A 136 10.74 -7.67 -13.11
CA SER A 136 12.08 -8.27 -13.14
C SER A 136 12.57 -8.63 -11.74
N ASP A 137 13.57 -9.53 -11.69
CA ASP A 137 14.35 -9.77 -10.47
C ASP A 137 15.34 -8.63 -10.28
N CYS A 138 15.36 -8.05 -9.09
CA CYS A 138 16.24 -6.93 -8.74
C CYS A 138 17.03 -7.19 -7.45
N SER A 139 17.24 -8.46 -7.10
CA SER A 139 17.82 -8.87 -5.82
C SER A 139 19.18 -8.21 -5.58
N TRP A 140 20.11 -8.29 -6.53
CA TRP A 140 21.44 -7.67 -6.35
C TRP A 140 21.37 -6.14 -6.28
N GLN A 141 20.49 -5.49 -7.07
CA GLN A 141 20.32 -4.04 -7.01
C GLN A 141 19.79 -3.61 -5.64
N PHE A 142 18.84 -4.37 -5.09
CA PHE A 142 18.29 -4.11 -3.77
C PHE A 142 19.38 -4.18 -2.71
N TRP A 143 20.14 -5.29 -2.69
CA TRP A 143 21.19 -5.54 -1.69
C TRP A 143 22.36 -4.56 -1.77
N ARG A 144 22.56 -3.87 -2.90
CA ARG A 144 23.58 -2.84 -3.05
C ARG A 144 23.31 -1.58 -2.22
N PHE A 145 22.04 -1.28 -1.95
CA PHE A 145 21.59 -0.05 -1.32
C PHE A 145 20.77 -0.26 -0.04
N HIS A 146 20.27 -1.48 0.20
CA HIS A 146 19.37 -1.78 1.31
C HIS A 146 19.85 -2.97 2.12
N SER A 147 19.54 -2.94 3.42
CA SER A 147 19.82 -4.03 4.34
C SER A 147 18.59 -4.91 4.56
N ALA A 148 18.82 -6.09 5.17
CA ALA A 148 17.73 -7.02 5.46
C ALA A 148 16.74 -6.45 6.48
N GLN A 149 17.18 -5.47 7.30
CA GLN A 149 16.32 -4.75 8.23
C GLN A 149 15.27 -3.95 7.47
N HIS A 150 15.65 -3.26 6.39
CA HIS A 150 14.70 -2.50 5.58
C HIS A 150 13.62 -3.41 4.96
N LEU A 151 14.02 -4.60 4.50
CA LEU A 151 13.08 -5.58 3.96
C LEU A 151 12.13 -6.15 5.04
N ARG A 152 12.60 -6.25 6.29
CA ARG A 152 11.76 -6.65 7.43
C ARG A 152 10.75 -5.58 7.81
N ASP A 153 11.17 -4.33 7.88
CA ASP A 153 10.35 -3.24 8.41
C ASP A 153 9.35 -2.71 7.38
N VAL A 154 9.80 -2.51 6.14
CA VAL A 154 8.99 -1.96 5.04
C VAL A 154 8.49 -3.07 4.13
N GLY A 155 9.38 -3.98 3.74
CA GLY A 155 9.08 -5.00 2.74
C GLY A 155 8.01 -6.01 3.19
N ARG A 156 7.86 -6.29 4.48
CA ARG A 156 6.93 -7.32 4.97
C ARG A 156 5.48 -7.09 4.55
N GLY A 157 5.03 -5.84 4.55
CA GLY A 157 3.67 -5.45 4.15
C GLY A 157 3.45 -5.36 2.64
N LEU A 158 4.53 -5.38 1.85
CA LEU A 158 4.46 -5.27 0.39
C LEU A 158 4.47 -6.64 -0.31
N ARG A 159 4.66 -7.73 0.43
CA ARG A 159 4.73 -9.09 -0.14
C ARG A 159 3.37 -9.52 -0.66
N VAL A 160 3.36 -10.13 -1.84
CA VAL A 160 2.15 -10.70 -2.45
C VAL A 160 2.29 -12.19 -2.77
N GLY A 161 3.51 -12.70 -2.88
CA GLY A 161 3.73 -14.10 -3.25
C GLY A 161 5.20 -14.50 -3.32
N ARG A 162 5.44 -15.75 -3.69
CA ARG A 162 6.74 -16.28 -4.10
C ARG A 162 6.72 -16.58 -5.60
N THR A 163 7.87 -16.58 -6.25
CA THR A 163 7.99 -16.88 -7.68
C THR A 163 9.26 -17.67 -7.97
N ALA A 164 9.43 -18.10 -9.21
CA ALA A 164 10.66 -18.74 -9.68
C ALA A 164 10.86 -18.43 -11.16
N GLY A 165 12.12 -18.34 -11.60
CA GLY A 165 12.48 -18.16 -13.00
C GLY A 165 12.29 -16.73 -13.54
N VAL A 166 12.01 -15.74 -12.69
CA VAL A 166 12.05 -14.34 -13.09
C VAL A 166 13.51 -13.92 -13.27
N ARG A 167 13.81 -13.27 -14.40
CA ARG A 167 15.16 -12.85 -14.74
C ARG A 167 15.37 -11.37 -14.42
N ASN A 168 16.61 -11.02 -14.10
CA ASN A 168 17.02 -9.62 -14.02
C ASN A 168 17.28 -9.06 -15.42
N ARG A 169 16.82 -7.84 -15.67
CA ARG A 169 17.04 -7.14 -16.96
C ARG A 169 18.45 -6.58 -17.10
N PHE A 170 19.09 -6.22 -15.99
CA PHE A 170 20.37 -5.49 -15.99
C PHE A 170 21.60 -6.40 -15.92
N GLY A 171 21.42 -7.72 -16.04
CA GLY A 171 22.46 -8.72 -15.79
C GLY A 171 22.72 -8.93 -14.29
N GLU A 172 23.33 -10.05 -13.92
CA GLU A 172 23.82 -10.27 -12.56
C GLU A 172 25.00 -9.33 -12.28
N GLU A 173 25.20 -8.96 -11.01
CA GLU A 173 26.37 -8.18 -10.59
C GLU A 173 27.63 -8.86 -11.11
N ARG A 174 28.22 -8.30 -12.17
CA ARG A 174 29.52 -8.73 -12.64
C ARG A 174 30.47 -8.47 -11.49
N ALA A 175 30.95 -9.54 -10.86
CA ALA A 175 32.06 -9.47 -9.93
C ALA A 175 33.16 -8.66 -10.62
N LYS A 176 33.35 -7.41 -10.20
CA LYS A 176 34.49 -6.62 -10.62
C LYS A 176 35.68 -7.28 -9.95
N TYR A 177 36.24 -8.27 -10.64
CA TYR A 177 37.55 -8.80 -10.31
C TYR A 177 38.51 -7.64 -10.51
N VAL A 178 38.75 -6.87 -9.44
CA VAL A 178 39.89 -5.96 -9.40
C VAL A 178 41.11 -6.86 -9.35
N GLY A 179 41.77 -7.01 -10.48
CA GLY A 179 42.94 -7.86 -10.61
C GLY A 179 43.98 -7.48 -9.57
N LEU A 180 44.24 -8.38 -8.63
CA LEU A 180 45.56 -8.56 -8.05
C LEU A 180 46.46 -9.13 -9.16
N GLY A 181 46.75 -8.31 -10.17
CA GLY A 181 47.81 -8.58 -11.13
C GLY A 181 49.13 -8.41 -10.40
N GLY A 182 49.90 -9.48 -10.32
CA GLY A 182 51.07 -9.61 -9.46
C GLY A 182 52.08 -8.46 -9.58
N LEU A 183 52.46 -7.93 -8.42
CA LEU A 183 53.77 -7.32 -8.19
C LEU A 183 54.71 -8.42 -7.67
N ASP A 184 55.02 -9.37 -8.56
CA ASP A 184 56.20 -10.22 -8.47
C ASP A 184 56.95 -10.05 -9.79
N SER A 185 57.96 -9.18 -9.79
CA SER A 185 59.08 -9.23 -10.73
C SER A 185 60.10 -8.15 -10.37
N GLY A 186 61.18 -8.61 -9.75
CA GLY A 186 62.51 -8.06 -10.00
C GLY A 186 62.93 -6.91 -9.11
N GLN A 187 63.67 -7.25 -8.05
CA GLN A 187 64.95 -6.59 -7.85
C GLN A 187 65.92 -7.49 -7.09
N ASP A 188 66.74 -8.21 -7.85
CA ASP A 188 68.04 -8.67 -7.41
C ASP A 188 68.92 -7.43 -7.13
N TRP A 189 69.31 -7.22 -5.87
CA TRP A 189 70.64 -6.76 -5.41
C TRP A 189 70.72 -6.85 -3.88
#